data_AF-J7I0Q3-F1
#
_entry.id   AF-J7I0Q3-F1
#
_cell.length_a   1.000
_cell.length_b   1.000
_cell.length_c   1.000
_cell.angle_alpha   90.00
_cell.angle_beta   90.00
_cell.angle_gamma   90.00
#
_symmetry.space_group_name_H-M   'P 1'
#
loop_
_entity.id
_entity.type
_entity.pdbx_description
1 polymer ?
#
loop_
_entity_poly.entity_id
_entity_poly.type
_entity_poly.pdbx_seq_one_letter_code
_entity_poly.pdbx_strand_id
1 'polypeptide(L)'
;PPRQAEGKISQRDMDLASSIQKVTEEVILRLARTIKKELGVEYLCLAGGVGLNCVANGRILRGSDFKDIWIQPAAGDAGSAVGAALAIWHEYHKKPRTSTAGDRVKGSYLGPGFSEAEILQFLNSVNIPYHRCVDNELMARLAEILDQGNVVGWFSGRMEFGPRALGGRSIIGDSRSPKMQSVMNLKIKYRESFRP
;
A
#
# COMPACT_ATOMS: atom_id res chain seq x y z
N PRO A 1 1.84 8.04 -30.24
CA PRO A 1 1.27 6.68 -30.34
C PRO A 1 1.50 5.96 -29.01
N PRO A 2 0.57 5.09 -28.57
CA PRO A 2 0.80 4.26 -27.39
C PRO A 2 2.00 3.33 -27.61
N ARG A 3 2.78 3.09 -26.55
CA ARG A 3 3.88 2.11 -26.56
C ARG A 3 3.29 0.70 -26.73
N GLN A 4 3.97 -0.16 -27.49
CA GLN A 4 3.62 -1.58 -27.53
C GLN A 4 3.83 -2.23 -26.15
N ALA A 5 2.88 -3.05 -25.72
CA ALA A 5 2.99 -3.81 -24.48
C ALA A 5 4.28 -4.65 -24.48
N GLU A 6 4.94 -4.74 -23.33
CA GLU A 6 6.19 -5.52 -23.14
C GLU A 6 7.38 -5.13 -24.02
N GLY A 7 7.25 -4.12 -24.89
CA GLY A 7 8.37 -3.58 -25.68
C GLY A 7 9.43 -2.87 -24.83
N LYS A 8 10.62 -2.66 -25.39
CA LYS A 8 11.70 -1.91 -24.73
C LYS A 8 11.24 -0.50 -24.36
N ILE A 9 11.52 -0.08 -23.12
CA ILE A 9 11.24 1.27 -22.66
C ILE A 9 12.33 2.21 -23.19
N SER A 10 11.91 3.23 -23.92
CA SER A 10 12.80 4.24 -24.50
C SER A 10 13.01 5.43 -23.55
N GLN A 11 14.03 6.24 -23.81
CA GLN A 11 14.25 7.50 -23.08
C GLN A 11 13.02 8.41 -23.14
N ARG A 12 12.40 8.49 -24.33
CA ARG A 12 11.16 9.26 -24.54
C ARG A 12 10.02 8.81 -23.62
N ASP A 13 9.86 7.51 -23.40
CA ASP A 13 8.79 6.99 -22.52
C ASP A 13 9.03 7.39 -21.06
N MET A 14 10.30 7.34 -20.62
CA MET A 14 10.71 7.76 -19.29
C MET A 14 10.54 9.27 -19.09
N ASP A 15 10.94 10.08 -20.08
CA ASP A 15 10.78 11.53 -20.05
C ASP A 15 9.30 11.94 -20.01
N LEU A 16 8.44 11.24 -20.76
CA LEU A 16 7.00 11.46 -20.75
C LEU A 16 6.40 11.11 -19.38
N ALA A 17 6.74 9.94 -18.81
CA ALA A 17 6.28 9.54 -17.50
C ALA A 17 6.72 10.52 -16.40
N SER A 18 7.98 10.97 -16.44
CA SER A 18 8.52 11.96 -15.52
C SER A 18 7.81 13.31 -15.65
N SER A 19 7.57 13.77 -16.89
CA SER A 19 6.87 15.03 -17.15
C SER A 19 5.43 14.99 -16.64
N ILE A 20 4.69 13.91 -16.91
CA ILE A 20 3.31 13.73 -16.42
C ILE A 20 3.28 13.69 -14.89
N GLN A 21 4.21 12.97 -14.26
CA GLN A 21 4.33 12.93 -12.81
C GLN A 21 4.60 14.34 -12.25
N LYS A 22 5.53 15.10 -12.84
CA LYS A 22 5.87 16.47 -12.42
C LYS A 22 4.67 17.43 -12.50
N VAL A 23 3.93 17.38 -13.61
CA VAL A 23 2.72 18.19 -13.81
C VAL A 23 1.63 17.78 -12.82
N THR A 24 1.41 16.48 -12.63
CA THR A 24 0.43 15.94 -11.66
C THR A 24 0.71 16.47 -10.25
N GLU A 25 1.96 16.38 -9.81
CA GLU A 25 2.38 16.92 -8.52
C GLU A 25 2.19 18.43 -8.39
N GLU A 26 2.45 19.20 -9.45
CA GLU A 26 2.26 20.66 -9.46
C GLU A 26 0.78 21.03 -9.33
N VAL A 27 -0.09 20.36 -10.09
CA VAL A 27 -1.54 20.57 -10.04
C VAL A 27 -2.08 20.23 -8.64
N ILE A 28 -1.72 19.06 -8.11
CA ILE A 28 -2.18 18.62 -6.78
C ILE A 28 -1.69 19.57 -5.69
N LEU A 29 -0.44 20.02 -5.75
CA LEU A 29 0.09 20.97 -4.76
C LEU A 29 -0.64 22.32 -4.81
N ARG A 30 -0.95 22.81 -6.02
CA ARG A 30 -1.74 24.04 -6.18
C ARG A 30 -3.13 23.88 -5.57
N LEU A 31 -3.82 22.77 -5.85
CA LEU A 31 -5.13 22.47 -5.24
C LEU A 31 -5.05 22.43 -3.71
N ALA A 32 -4.05 21.73 -3.16
CA ALA A 32 -3.84 21.65 -1.71
C ALA A 32 -3.63 23.04 -1.07
N ARG A 33 -2.81 23.89 -1.70
CA ARG A 33 -2.58 25.28 -1.25
C ARG A 33 -3.83 26.15 -1.35
N THR A 34 -4.62 26.01 -2.41
CA THR A 34 -5.90 26.70 -2.56
C THR A 34 -6.85 26.30 -1.44
N ILE A 35 -7.01 24.99 -1.17
CA ILE A 35 -7.84 24.49 -0.07
C ILE A 35 -7.38 25.07 1.28
N LYS A 36 -6.07 25.06 1.54
CA LYS A 36 -5.50 25.64 2.77
C LYS A 36 -5.83 27.12 2.91
N LYS A 37 -5.68 27.89 1.83
CA LYS A 37 -5.93 29.33 1.79
C LYS A 37 -7.42 29.65 1.98
N GLU A 38 -8.30 28.90 1.34
CA GLU A 38 -9.75 29.18 1.34
C GLU A 38 -10.43 28.71 2.62
N LEU A 39 -10.03 27.55 3.17
CA LEU A 39 -10.71 26.95 4.32
C LEU A 39 -9.98 27.19 5.64
N GLY A 40 -8.69 27.54 5.63
CA GLY A 40 -7.89 27.75 6.84
C GLY A 40 -7.70 26.50 7.72
N VAL A 41 -8.04 25.31 7.22
CA VAL A 41 -8.01 24.07 8.01
C VAL A 41 -6.59 23.54 8.21
N GLU A 42 -6.36 22.84 9.32
CA GLU A 42 -5.03 22.32 9.67
C GLU A 42 -4.67 20.99 9.00
N TYR A 43 -5.66 20.17 8.67
CA TYR A 43 -5.47 18.80 8.20
C TYR A 43 -6.16 18.59 6.85
N LEU A 44 -5.55 17.79 5.98
CA LEU A 44 -6.09 17.45 4.67
C LEU A 44 -6.37 15.95 4.56
N CYS A 45 -7.61 15.58 4.22
CA CYS A 45 -7.98 14.21 3.90
C CYS A 45 -7.97 13.98 2.38
N LEU A 46 -7.37 12.89 1.94
CA LEU A 46 -7.19 12.54 0.54
C LEU A 46 -7.85 11.18 0.24
N ALA A 47 -8.62 11.15 -0.84
CA ALA A 47 -9.20 9.96 -1.45
C ALA A 47 -9.20 10.11 -2.98
N GLY A 48 -9.71 9.10 -3.69
CA GLY A 48 -9.61 8.97 -5.15
C GLY A 48 -8.32 8.28 -5.59
N GLY A 49 -8.33 7.64 -6.76
CA GLY A 49 -7.19 6.86 -7.25
C GLY A 49 -5.88 7.65 -7.34
N VAL A 50 -5.96 8.95 -7.64
CA VAL A 50 -4.80 9.86 -7.66
C VAL A 50 -4.19 10.06 -6.25
N GLY A 51 -4.99 9.95 -5.20
CA GLY A 51 -4.54 10.00 -3.81
C GLY A 51 -3.61 8.86 -3.41
N LEU A 52 -3.46 7.81 -4.24
CA LEU A 52 -2.47 6.74 -4.05
C LEU A 52 -1.07 7.09 -4.61
N ASN A 53 -0.90 8.28 -5.18
CA ASN A 53 0.40 8.77 -5.66
C ASN A 53 1.25 9.26 -4.47
N CYS A 54 2.07 8.36 -3.92
CA CYS A 54 2.90 8.65 -2.73
C CYS A 54 3.92 9.77 -2.97
N VAL A 55 4.41 9.95 -4.20
CA VAL A 55 5.34 11.03 -4.55
C VAL A 55 4.65 12.39 -4.43
N ALA A 56 3.44 12.50 -4.99
CA ALA A 56 2.61 13.69 -4.85
C ALA A 56 2.23 13.96 -3.39
N ASN A 57 1.80 12.93 -2.64
CA ASN A 57 1.45 13.07 -1.22
C ASN A 57 2.63 13.59 -0.38
N GLY A 58 3.85 13.08 -0.62
CA GLY A 58 5.05 13.59 0.04
C GLY A 58 5.34 15.06 -0.30
N ARG A 59 5.01 15.51 -1.51
CA ARG A 59 5.16 16.91 -1.93
C ARG A 59 4.11 17.82 -1.27
N ILE A 60 2.87 17.36 -1.09
CA ILE A 60 1.84 18.06 -0.31
C ILE A 60 2.33 18.27 1.11
N LEU A 61 2.74 17.19 1.79
CA LEU A 61 3.17 17.25 3.20
C LEU A 61 4.33 18.23 3.43
N ARG A 62 5.26 18.34 2.47
CA ARG A 62 6.39 19.28 2.55
C ARG A 62 6.09 20.69 2.02
N GLY A 63 5.03 20.86 1.22
CA GLY A 63 4.87 22.03 0.36
C GLY A 63 3.56 22.79 0.52
N SER A 64 2.58 22.24 1.25
CA SER A 64 1.33 22.89 1.63
C SER A 64 1.28 22.89 3.15
N ASP A 65 1.06 24.06 3.77
CA ASP A 65 1.12 24.32 5.22
C ASP A 65 0.03 23.59 6.05
N PHE A 66 -0.33 22.36 5.68
CA PHE A 66 -1.08 21.45 6.52
C PHE A 66 -0.14 20.88 7.58
N LYS A 67 -0.69 20.71 8.78
CA LYS A 67 0.00 20.09 9.91
C LYS A 67 0.18 18.59 9.67
N ASP A 68 -0.81 17.96 9.04
CA ASP A 68 -0.74 16.56 8.61
C ASP A 68 -1.73 16.28 7.48
N ILE A 69 -1.52 15.16 6.78
CA ILE A 69 -2.41 14.65 5.76
C ILE A 69 -2.84 13.23 6.10
N TRP A 70 -4.11 12.91 5.86
CA TRP A 70 -4.62 11.55 6.00
C TRP A 70 -5.08 11.03 4.64
N ILE A 71 -4.57 9.86 4.26
CA ILE A 71 -4.89 9.24 2.97
C ILE A 71 -5.65 7.95 3.26
N GLN A 72 -6.81 7.79 2.61
CA GLN A 72 -7.58 6.56 2.74
C GLN A 72 -6.77 5.37 2.15
N PRO A 73 -6.56 4.25 2.87
CA PRO A 73 -5.68 3.14 2.44
C PRO A 73 -6.06 2.47 1.11
N ALA A 74 -7.35 2.35 0.83
CA ALA A 74 -7.96 1.92 -0.43
C ALA A 74 -8.56 3.11 -1.21
N ALA A 75 -7.81 4.22 -1.36
CA ALA A 75 -8.36 5.51 -1.83
C ALA A 75 -9.01 5.47 -3.23
N GLY A 76 -8.69 4.47 -4.05
CA GLY A 76 -9.40 4.24 -5.32
C GLY A 76 -10.81 3.68 -5.13
N ASP A 77 -11.38 3.14 -6.20
CA ASP A 77 -12.80 2.72 -6.23
C ASP A 77 -13.15 1.62 -5.22
N ALA A 78 -12.17 0.81 -4.80
CA ALA A 78 -12.36 -0.16 -3.74
C ALA A 78 -12.84 0.47 -2.42
N GLY A 79 -12.43 1.71 -2.12
CA GLY A 79 -12.85 2.46 -0.94
C GLY A 79 -14.26 3.04 -1.04
N SER A 80 -14.86 3.10 -2.23
CA SER A 80 -16.17 3.74 -2.45
C SER A 80 -17.30 3.06 -1.68
N ALA A 81 -17.23 1.73 -1.49
CA ALA A 81 -18.21 1.00 -0.68
C ALA A 81 -18.24 1.49 0.77
N VAL A 82 -17.07 1.77 1.35
CA VAL A 82 -16.96 2.34 2.70
C VAL A 82 -17.49 3.77 2.72
N GLY A 83 -17.14 4.58 1.71
CA GLY A 83 -17.65 5.95 1.58
C GLY A 83 -19.18 6.01 1.49
N ALA A 84 -19.79 5.14 0.67
CA ALA A 84 -21.24 5.06 0.52
C ALA A 84 -21.93 4.65 1.83
N ALA A 85 -21.42 3.63 2.51
CA ALA A 85 -21.97 3.19 3.80
C ALA A 85 -21.89 4.31 4.87
N LEU A 86 -20.76 5.02 4.94
CA LEU A 86 -20.57 6.12 5.89
C LEU A 86 -21.44 7.34 5.55
N ALA A 87 -21.63 7.65 4.26
CA ALA A 87 -22.52 8.72 3.82
C ALA A 87 -23.97 8.42 4.22
N ILE A 88 -24.47 7.21 3.95
CA ILE A 88 -25.82 6.78 4.36
C ILE A 88 -25.97 6.87 5.89
N TRP A 89 -25.01 6.32 6.63
CA TRP A 89 -25.06 6.28 8.09
C TRP A 89 -25.07 7.67 8.73
N HIS A 90 -24.18 8.56 8.30
CA HIS A 90 -24.02 9.87 8.94
C HIS A 90 -24.91 10.95 8.34
N GLU A 91 -25.12 10.95 7.03
CA GLU A 91 -25.84 12.04 6.35
C GLU A 91 -27.33 11.78 6.25
N TYR A 92 -27.73 10.53 5.97
CA TYR A 92 -29.14 10.16 5.83
C TYR A 92 -29.76 9.72 7.16
N HIS A 93 -29.09 8.83 7.91
CA HIS A 93 -29.58 8.38 9.22
C HIS A 93 -29.20 9.32 10.39
N LYS A 94 -28.50 10.42 10.11
CA LYS A 94 -28.11 11.45 11.09
C LYS A 94 -27.38 10.87 12.32
N LYS A 95 -26.68 9.75 12.16
CA LYS A 95 -25.92 9.15 13.24
C LYS A 95 -24.66 9.98 13.51
N PRO A 96 -24.29 10.21 14.78
CA PRO A 96 -23.16 11.07 15.10
C PRO A 96 -21.84 10.50 14.57
N ARG A 97 -20.93 11.37 14.15
CA ARG A 97 -19.54 11.02 13.85
C ARG A 97 -18.76 11.03 15.15
N THR A 98 -18.46 9.85 15.68
CA THR A 98 -17.64 9.73 16.89
C THR A 98 -16.19 9.49 16.50
N SER A 99 -15.36 10.52 16.66
CA SER A 99 -13.90 10.34 16.62
C SER A 99 -13.45 9.73 17.93
N THR A 100 -12.72 8.62 17.88
CA THR A 100 -12.04 8.03 19.04
C THR A 100 -10.54 8.14 18.81
N ALA A 101 -9.76 8.35 19.86
CA ALA A 101 -8.31 8.27 19.75
C ALA A 101 -7.91 6.86 19.25
N GLY A 102 -6.96 6.80 18.32
CA GLY A 102 -6.40 5.56 17.79
C GLY A 102 -6.94 5.13 16.42
N ASP A 103 -6.48 3.96 15.98
CA ASP A 103 -6.72 3.43 14.65
C ASP A 103 -7.96 2.53 14.58
N ARG A 104 -9.06 3.07 14.05
CA ARG A 104 -10.31 2.32 13.84
C ARG A 104 -10.29 1.41 12.62
N VAL A 105 -9.37 1.62 11.68
CA VAL A 105 -9.22 0.78 10.48
C VAL A 105 -8.24 -0.38 10.70
N LYS A 106 -7.69 -0.51 11.93
CA LYS A 106 -6.85 -1.63 12.36
C LYS A 106 -5.70 -1.91 11.39
N GLY A 107 -4.93 -0.90 11.03
CA GLY A 107 -3.82 -0.99 10.08
C GLY A 107 -4.25 -1.38 8.67
N SER A 108 -5.55 -1.25 8.36
CA SER A 108 -6.20 -1.79 7.16
C SER A 108 -6.29 -3.31 7.12
N TYR A 109 -6.04 -4.04 8.20
CA TYR A 109 -6.21 -5.49 8.30
C TYR A 109 -7.68 -5.90 8.44
N LEU A 110 -8.49 -5.54 7.45
CA LEU A 110 -9.96 -5.69 7.44
C LEU A 110 -10.44 -6.86 6.58
N GLY A 111 -9.57 -7.48 5.78
CA GLY A 111 -9.89 -8.64 4.97
C GLY A 111 -9.99 -9.95 5.78
N PRO A 112 -10.14 -11.10 5.10
CA PRO A 112 -10.18 -12.40 5.74
C PRO A 112 -8.90 -12.71 6.52
N GLY A 113 -9.03 -13.40 7.64
CA GLY A 113 -7.92 -14.04 8.35
C GLY A 113 -8.12 -15.55 8.31
N PHE A 114 -7.04 -16.30 8.47
CA PHE A 114 -7.07 -17.77 8.47
C PHE A 114 -6.47 -18.26 9.77
N SER A 115 -7.21 -19.12 10.45
CA SER A 115 -6.77 -19.80 11.66
C SER A 115 -5.66 -20.80 11.35
N GLU A 116 -4.88 -21.14 12.37
CA GLU A 116 -3.86 -22.18 12.25
C GLU A 116 -4.47 -23.53 11.80
N ALA A 117 -5.67 -23.87 12.29
CA ALA A 117 -6.35 -25.10 11.91
C ALA A 117 -6.65 -25.15 10.40
N GLU A 118 -7.14 -24.05 9.82
CA GLU A 118 -7.40 -23.95 8.38
C GLU A 118 -6.10 -24.06 7.57
N ILE A 119 -5.03 -23.42 8.03
CA ILE A 119 -3.71 -23.48 7.38
C ILE A 119 -3.16 -24.90 7.40
N LEU A 120 -3.17 -25.58 8.55
CA LEU A 120 -2.70 -26.96 8.68
C LEU A 120 -3.55 -27.93 7.86
N GLN A 121 -4.86 -27.74 7.84
CA GLN A 121 -5.76 -28.54 7.01
C GLN A 121 -5.40 -28.42 5.53
N PHE A 122 -5.14 -27.20 5.05
CA PHE A 122 -4.69 -26.98 3.68
C PHE A 122 -3.32 -27.65 3.42
N LEU A 123 -2.31 -27.39 4.25
CA LEU A 123 -0.97 -27.97 4.06
C LEU A 123 -1.00 -29.49 4.01
N ASN A 124 -1.79 -30.12 4.90
CA ASN A 124 -1.96 -31.57 4.93
C ASN A 124 -2.71 -32.10 3.70
N SER A 125 -3.76 -31.40 3.23
CA SER A 125 -4.56 -31.87 2.09
C SER A 125 -3.78 -31.92 0.78
N VAL A 126 -2.76 -31.07 0.64
CA VAL A 126 -1.85 -31.06 -0.51
C VAL A 126 -0.47 -31.64 -0.22
N ASN A 127 -0.28 -32.30 0.94
CA ASN A 127 0.97 -32.94 1.37
C ASN A 127 2.21 -32.02 1.30
N ILE A 128 2.07 -30.74 1.66
CA ILE A 128 3.18 -29.79 1.72
C ILE A 128 3.97 -30.02 3.02
N PRO A 129 5.30 -30.27 2.97
CA PRO A 129 6.13 -30.35 4.16
C PRO A 129 6.19 -28.99 4.87
N TYR A 130 6.04 -28.97 6.19
CA TYR A 130 6.15 -27.74 7.00
C TYR A 130 6.87 -27.99 8.31
N HIS A 131 7.34 -26.91 8.91
CA HIS A 131 7.86 -26.88 10.27
C HIS A 131 6.99 -25.93 11.08
N ARG A 132 6.64 -26.35 12.30
CA ARG A 132 5.92 -25.50 13.25
C ARG A 132 6.95 -24.90 14.20
N CYS A 133 7.00 -23.58 14.27
CA CYS A 133 7.90 -22.82 15.11
C CYS A 133 7.08 -21.89 16.01
N VAL A 134 7.56 -21.63 17.22
CA VAL A 134 7.03 -20.54 18.06
C VAL A 134 7.58 -19.20 17.57
N ASP A 135 6.90 -18.09 17.88
CA ASP A 135 7.23 -16.77 17.33
C ASP A 135 8.71 -16.38 17.50
N ASN A 136 9.30 -16.56 18.68
CA ASN A 136 10.70 -16.19 18.92
C ASN A 136 11.67 -16.98 18.02
N GLU A 137 11.40 -18.26 17.80
CA GLU A 137 12.20 -19.12 16.91
C GLU A 137 11.97 -18.75 15.44
N LEU A 138 10.70 -18.53 15.07
CA LEU A 138 10.31 -18.15 13.72
C LEU A 138 10.97 -16.82 13.31
N MET A 139 10.96 -15.82 14.19
CA MET A 139 11.53 -14.50 13.89
C MET A 139 13.05 -14.54 13.76
N ALA A 140 13.73 -15.29 14.63
CA ALA A 140 15.18 -15.49 14.50
C ALA A 140 15.53 -16.17 13.17
N ARG A 141 14.83 -17.27 12.85
CA ARG A 141 15.02 -18.00 11.59
C ARG A 141 14.68 -17.15 10.37
N LEU A 142 13.61 -16.36 10.43
CA LEU A 142 13.24 -15.44 9.36
C LEU A 142 14.34 -14.41 9.11
N ALA A 143 14.91 -13.83 10.18
CA ALA A 143 16.00 -12.88 10.07
C ALA A 143 17.25 -13.51 9.42
N GLU A 144 17.62 -14.72 9.81
CA GLU A 144 18.72 -15.47 9.18
C GLU A 144 18.46 -15.75 7.69
N ILE A 145 17.25 -16.20 7.34
CA ILE A 145 16.85 -16.46 5.94
C ILE A 145 16.97 -15.19 5.11
N LEU A 146 16.51 -14.05 5.64
CA LEU A 146 16.61 -12.75 4.97
C LEU A 146 18.06 -12.29 4.86
N ASP A 147 18.88 -12.43 5.91
CA ASP A 147 20.29 -12.04 5.92
C ASP A 147 21.12 -12.82 4.87
N GLN A 148 20.74 -14.06 4.60
CA GLN A 148 21.29 -14.87 3.51
C GLN A 148 20.84 -14.44 2.10
N GLY A 149 20.02 -13.39 1.98
CA GLY A 149 19.56 -12.83 0.72
C GLY A 149 18.40 -13.60 0.07
N ASN A 150 17.69 -14.43 0.84
CA ASN A 150 16.51 -15.13 0.34
C ASN A 150 15.27 -14.21 0.29
N VAL A 151 14.31 -14.61 -0.54
CA VAL A 151 12.99 -13.97 -0.63
C VAL A 151 11.97 -14.85 0.09
N VAL A 152 11.18 -14.25 0.99
CA VAL A 152 10.21 -14.96 1.82
C VAL A 152 8.79 -14.52 1.48
N GLY A 153 7.92 -15.49 1.16
CA GLY A 153 6.49 -15.28 1.14
C GLY A 153 5.95 -15.21 2.57
N TRP A 154 5.32 -14.11 2.92
CA TRP A 154 4.78 -13.86 4.26
C TRP A 154 3.25 -13.81 4.24
N PHE A 155 2.65 -14.75 4.94
CA PHE A 155 1.21 -14.91 5.07
C PHE A 155 0.87 -14.96 6.56
N SER A 156 0.39 -13.85 7.11
CA SER A 156 0.06 -13.76 8.53
C SER A 156 -1.18 -12.92 8.77
N GLY A 157 -1.97 -13.30 9.77
CA GLY A 157 -3.16 -12.57 10.20
C GLY A 157 -4.19 -12.29 9.10
N ARG A 158 -4.95 -11.20 9.30
CA ARG A 158 -5.97 -10.73 8.36
C ARG A 158 -5.32 -10.05 7.15
N MET A 159 -5.97 -10.16 6.00
CA MET A 159 -5.55 -9.48 4.78
C MET A 159 -5.73 -7.96 4.90
N GLU A 160 -4.81 -7.23 4.28
CA GLU A 160 -4.86 -5.79 4.10
C GLU A 160 -5.99 -5.39 3.13
N PHE A 161 -6.64 -4.26 3.43
CA PHE A 161 -7.60 -3.61 2.55
C PHE A 161 -6.92 -2.45 1.83
N GLY A 162 -6.85 -2.57 0.51
CA GLY A 162 -6.17 -1.61 -0.36
C GLY A 162 -5.14 -2.28 -1.25
N PRO A 163 -4.45 -1.51 -2.11
CA PRO A 163 -3.58 -2.05 -3.14
C PRO A 163 -2.16 -2.37 -2.65
N ARG A 164 -1.85 -2.12 -1.38
CA ARG A 164 -0.50 -2.28 -0.81
C ARG A 164 -0.50 -3.41 0.21
N ALA A 165 0.52 -4.26 0.11
CA ALA A 165 0.87 -5.19 1.16
C ALA A 165 1.55 -4.42 2.31
N LEU A 166 1.14 -4.71 3.55
CA LEU A 166 1.60 -4.06 4.79
C LEU A 166 2.11 -5.06 5.82
N GLY A 167 2.28 -6.33 5.45
CA GLY A 167 2.78 -7.39 6.34
C GLY A 167 1.78 -8.50 6.63
N GLY A 168 0.59 -8.48 6.04
CA GLY A 168 -0.37 -9.57 6.07
C GLY A 168 -0.18 -10.53 4.88
N ARG A 169 -0.04 -9.99 3.67
CA ARG A 169 0.18 -10.76 2.42
C ARG A 169 1.35 -10.17 1.65
N SER A 170 2.56 -10.46 2.10
CA SER A 170 3.77 -9.78 1.65
C SER A 170 4.78 -10.74 1.04
N ILE A 171 5.65 -10.19 0.20
CA ILE A 171 6.89 -10.85 -0.20
C ILE A 171 7.99 -9.99 0.38
N ILE A 172 8.78 -10.56 1.29
CA ILE A 172 9.79 -9.87 2.09
C ILE A 172 11.17 -10.28 1.56
N GLY A 173 12.09 -9.32 1.52
CA GLY A 173 13.50 -9.54 1.16
C GLY A 173 14.39 -8.58 1.94
N ASP A 174 15.70 -8.84 1.94
CA ASP A 174 16.69 -7.98 2.60
C ASP A 174 16.78 -6.60 1.93
N SER A 175 16.44 -5.56 2.68
CA SER A 175 16.49 -4.16 2.24
C SER A 175 17.91 -3.60 2.10
N ARG A 176 18.92 -4.26 2.68
CA ARG A 176 20.33 -3.85 2.58
C ARG A 176 20.98 -4.31 1.29
N SER A 177 20.42 -5.33 0.65
CA SER A 177 21.00 -5.94 -0.53
C SER A 177 20.60 -5.17 -1.80
N PRO A 178 21.55 -4.55 -2.53
CA PRO A 178 21.25 -3.82 -3.77
C PRO A 178 20.78 -4.76 -4.89
N LYS A 179 20.98 -6.08 -4.74
CA LYS A 179 20.54 -7.10 -5.70
C LYS A 179 19.10 -7.56 -5.44
N MET A 180 18.53 -7.30 -4.26
CA MET A 180 17.24 -7.85 -3.87
C MET A 180 16.09 -7.36 -4.76
N GLN A 181 16.09 -6.07 -5.12
CA GLN A 181 15.07 -5.49 -6.01
C GLN A 181 15.03 -6.21 -7.36
N SER A 182 16.19 -6.44 -8.00
CA SER A 182 16.25 -7.10 -9.29
C SER A 182 15.88 -8.58 -9.18
N VAL A 183 16.29 -9.26 -8.10
CA VAL A 183 15.90 -10.66 -7.81
C VAL A 183 14.38 -10.77 -7.68
N MET A 184 13.74 -9.90 -6.89
CA MET A 184 12.29 -9.94 -6.69
C MET A 184 11.52 -9.61 -7.98
N ASN A 185 11.94 -8.58 -8.72
CA ASN A 185 11.25 -8.17 -9.95
C ASN A 185 11.38 -9.23 -11.06
N LEU A 186 12.59 -9.75 -11.28
CA LEU A 186 12.87 -10.64 -12.41
C LEU A 186 12.51 -12.11 -12.12
N LYS A 187 12.83 -12.63 -10.94
CA LYS A 187 12.69 -14.07 -10.64
C LYS A 187 11.36 -14.45 -10.00
N ILE A 188 10.73 -13.53 -9.29
CA ILE A 188 9.52 -13.83 -8.49
C ILE A 188 8.28 -13.21 -9.14
N LYS A 189 8.34 -11.90 -9.44
CA LYS A 189 7.17 -11.17 -9.94
C LYS A 189 7.08 -11.17 -11.46
N TYR A 190 8.15 -11.52 -12.17
CA TYR A 190 8.26 -11.45 -13.64
C TYR A 190 7.84 -10.08 -14.19
N ARG A 191 8.27 -9.01 -13.52
CA ARG A 191 7.94 -7.62 -13.84
C ARG A 191 9.18 -6.83 -14.24
N GLU A 192 8.95 -5.63 -14.73
CA GLU A 192 10.02 -4.77 -15.19
C GLU A 192 10.99 -4.40 -14.07
N SER A 193 12.29 -4.38 -14.38
CA SER A 193 13.36 -4.24 -13.38
C SER A 193 13.39 -2.89 -12.65
N PHE A 194 12.82 -1.84 -13.25
CA PHE A 194 12.80 -0.48 -12.68
C PHE A 194 11.70 -0.25 -11.65
N ARG A 195 10.82 -1.24 -11.42
CA ARG A 195 9.81 -1.15 -10.35
C ARG A 195 10.53 -1.02 -9.01
N PRO A 196 10.20 -0.01 -8.18
CA PRO A 196 10.85 0.21 -6.91
C PRO A 196 10.66 -0.98 -5.97
#